data_AF-A0A2S2Q7P8-F1
#
_entry.id   AF-A0A2S2Q7P8-F1
#
_cell.length_a   1.000
_cell.length_b   1.000
_cell.length_c   1.000
_cell.angle_alpha   90.00
_cell.angle_beta   90.00
_cell.angle_gamma   90.00
#
_symmetry.space_group_name_H-M   'P 1'
#
loop_
_entity.id
_entity.type
_entity.pdbx_description
1 polymer ?
#
loop_
_entity_poly.entity_id
_entity_poly.type
_entity_poly.pdbx_seq_one_letter_code
_entity_poly.pdbx_strand_id
1 'polypeptide(L)'
;MNAELQESVTKCIGILKSAKADTEKFAGLFMVARLLKKDNCDDRSKLQLFEAIEFKFFKRLLKNTDVSTGCPPIVYKSVAMNVLSVLCSAQEVATHKDILQNIDVLLDIVHDYEDEDEEDEDNLMLVNEAYKC
;
A
#
# COMPACT_ATOMS: atom_id res chain seq x y z
N MET A 1 -11.06 -19.45 -7.11
CA MET A 1 -11.25 -18.40 -6.08
C MET A 1 -11.89 -19.04 -4.84
N ASN A 2 -11.19 -19.08 -3.70
CA ASN A 2 -11.68 -19.69 -2.45
C ASN A 2 -12.77 -18.78 -1.82
N ALA A 3 -13.92 -19.33 -1.43
CA ALA A 3 -15.04 -18.58 -0.83
C ALA A 3 -14.62 -17.79 0.43
N GLU A 4 -13.76 -18.37 1.27
CA GLU A 4 -13.25 -17.73 2.48
C GLU A 4 -12.37 -16.51 2.19
N LEU A 5 -11.60 -16.58 1.10
CA LEU A 5 -10.77 -15.45 0.67
C LEU A 5 -11.65 -14.31 0.17
N GLN A 6 -12.69 -14.62 -0.61
CA GLN A 6 -13.62 -13.61 -1.12
C GLN A 6 -14.38 -12.91 -0.01
N GLU A 7 -14.82 -13.65 1.01
CA GLU A 7 -15.40 -13.06 2.20
C GLU A 7 -14.41 -12.13 2.91
N SER A 8 -13.15 -12.57 3.05
CA SER A 8 -12.10 -11.77 3.68
C SER A 8 -11.78 -10.49 2.90
N VAL A 9 -11.72 -10.57 1.57
CA VAL A 9 -11.52 -9.42 0.67
C VAL A 9 -12.71 -8.45 0.78
N THR A 10 -13.93 -8.97 0.71
CA THR A 10 -15.16 -8.16 0.84
C THR A 10 -15.22 -7.43 2.18
N LYS A 11 -14.87 -8.11 3.27
CA LYS A 11 -14.80 -7.50 4.61
C LYS A 11 -13.73 -6.42 4.68
N CYS A 12 -12.56 -6.66 4.09
CA CYS A 12 -11.48 -5.67 4.04
C CYS A 12 -11.88 -4.43 3.26
N ILE A 13 -12.52 -4.60 2.09
CA ILE A 13 -13.09 -3.51 1.29
C ILE A 13 -14.10 -2.70 2.11
N GLY A 14 -14.98 -3.38 2.86
CA GLY A 14 -15.96 -2.73 3.73
C GLY A 14 -15.30 -1.85 4.79
N ILE A 15 -14.22 -2.32 5.42
CA ILE A 15 -13.44 -1.55 6.40
C ILE A 15 -12.78 -0.33 5.74
N LEU A 16 -12.11 -0.53 4.60
CA LEU A 16 -11.40 0.54 3.88
C LEU A 16 -12.35 1.65 3.43
N LYS A 17 -13.54 1.28 2.93
CA LYS A 17 -14.58 2.24 2.48
C LYS A 17 -15.31 2.94 3.63
N SER A 18 -15.32 2.34 4.82
CA SER A 18 -15.99 2.92 6.00
C SER A 18 -15.06 3.77 6.87
N ALA A 19 -13.75 3.74 6.60
CA ALA A 19 -12.75 4.52 7.33
C ALA A 19 -13.01 6.02 7.17
N LYS A 20 -13.04 6.73 8.30
CA LYS A 20 -13.29 8.19 8.35
C LYS A 20 -12.02 9.02 8.49
N ALA A 21 -10.94 8.38 8.92
CA ALA A 21 -9.64 8.99 9.11
C ALA A 21 -8.54 8.20 8.40
N ASP A 22 -7.46 8.89 8.02
CA ASP A 22 -6.30 8.28 7.38
C ASP A 22 -5.63 7.24 8.29
N THR A 23 -5.71 7.39 9.61
CA THR A 23 -5.23 6.40 10.60
C THR A 23 -6.01 5.08 10.55
N GLU A 24 -7.34 5.15 10.45
CA GLU A 24 -8.19 3.96 10.29
C GLU A 24 -7.92 3.28 8.94
N LYS A 25 -7.75 4.09 7.88
CA LYS A 25 -7.46 3.57 6.54
C LYS A 25 -6.06 2.94 6.47
N PHE A 26 -5.08 3.52 7.17
CA PHE A 26 -3.74 2.96 7.33
C PHE A 26 -3.76 1.64 8.11
N ALA A 27 -4.53 1.54 9.19
CA ALA A 27 -4.75 0.28 9.89
C ALA A 27 -5.34 -0.81 8.96
N GLY A 28 -6.23 -0.41 8.05
CA GLY A 28 -6.75 -1.26 6.98
C GLY A 28 -5.68 -1.84 6.06
N LEU A 29 -4.57 -1.13 5.80
CA LEU A 29 -3.48 -1.62 4.95
C LEU A 29 -2.78 -2.85 5.54
N PHE A 30 -2.74 -3.02 6.85
CA PHE A 30 -2.22 -4.25 7.45
C PHE A 30 -3.09 -5.47 7.12
N MET A 31 -4.41 -5.27 7.04
CA MET A 31 -5.31 -6.33 6.58
C MET A 31 -5.09 -6.65 5.10
N VAL A 32 -4.90 -5.61 4.27
CA VAL A 32 -4.55 -5.77 2.85
C VAL A 32 -3.25 -6.56 2.69
N ALA A 33 -2.17 -6.14 3.36
CA ALA A 33 -0.89 -6.84 3.32
C ALA A 33 -1.02 -8.30 3.74
N ARG A 34 -1.82 -8.61 4.77
CA ARG A 34 -2.10 -9.98 5.20
C ARG A 34 -2.86 -10.79 4.13
N LEU A 35 -3.78 -10.17 3.40
CA LEU A 35 -4.52 -10.83 2.32
C LEU A 35 -3.62 -11.09 1.11
N LEU A 36 -2.75 -10.14 0.77
CA LEU A 36 -1.81 -10.26 -0.34
C LEU A 36 -0.74 -11.34 -0.09
N LYS A 37 -0.35 -11.57 1.17
CA LYS A 37 0.55 -12.68 1.56
C LYS A 37 -0.06 -14.07 1.42
N LYS A 38 -1.38 -14.19 1.30
CA LYS A 38 -2.00 -15.51 1.03
C LYS A 38 -1.83 -15.80 -0.45
N ASP A 39 -1.13 -16.89 -0.81
CA ASP A 39 -0.81 -17.34 -2.18
C ASP A 39 -2.00 -17.46 -3.18
N ASN A 40 -3.22 -17.15 -2.74
CA ASN A 40 -4.45 -17.25 -3.52
C ASN A 40 -5.12 -15.90 -3.81
N CYS A 41 -4.51 -14.76 -3.47
CA CYS A 41 -5.06 -13.44 -3.81
C CYS A 41 -4.91 -13.18 -5.32
N ASP A 42 -6.00 -13.41 -6.05
CA ASP A 42 -6.05 -13.24 -7.50
C ASP A 42 -6.07 -11.76 -7.93
N ASP A 43 -5.77 -11.53 -9.20
CA ASP A 43 -5.65 -10.20 -9.79
C ASP A 43 -6.95 -9.38 -9.66
N ARG A 44 -8.11 -10.04 -9.75
CA ARG A 44 -9.41 -9.42 -9.53
C ARG A 44 -9.54 -8.90 -8.09
N SER A 45 -9.14 -9.69 -7.10
CA SER A 45 -9.14 -9.27 -5.70
C SER A 45 -8.18 -8.11 -5.45
N LYS A 46 -7.00 -8.14 -6.08
CA LYS A 46 -6.03 -7.03 -6.02
C LYS A 46 -6.62 -5.74 -6.59
N LEU A 47 -7.29 -5.81 -7.74
CA LEU A 47 -7.98 -4.66 -8.32
C LEU A 47 -9.05 -4.08 -7.38
N GLN A 48 -9.90 -4.94 -6.82
CA GLN A 48 -10.95 -4.49 -5.88
C GLN A 48 -10.38 -3.86 -4.60
N LEU A 49 -9.27 -4.40 -4.08
CA LEU A 49 -8.56 -3.82 -2.93
C LEU A 49 -7.94 -2.48 -3.30
N PHE A 50 -7.26 -2.38 -4.44
CA PHE A 50 -6.69 -1.13 -4.94
C PHE A 50 -7.74 -0.02 -5.06
N GLU A 51 -8.88 -0.31 -5.70
CA GLU A 51 -9.99 0.64 -5.85
C GLU A 51 -10.57 1.07 -4.49
N ALA A 52 -10.63 0.15 -3.51
CA ALA A 52 -11.11 0.47 -2.17
C ALA A 52 -10.14 1.34 -1.36
N ILE A 53 -8.83 1.23 -1.62
CA ILE A 53 -7.80 2.04 -0.96
C ILE A 53 -7.75 3.46 -1.55
N GLU A 54 -8.00 3.59 -2.85
CA GLU A 54 -7.91 4.82 -3.65
C GLU A 54 -6.46 5.35 -3.80
N PHE A 55 -6.03 5.64 -5.03
CA PHE A 55 -4.68 6.14 -5.30
C PHE A 55 -4.35 7.44 -4.56
N LYS A 56 -5.34 8.32 -4.35
CA LYS A 56 -5.18 9.56 -3.58
C LYS A 56 -4.69 9.30 -2.16
N PHE A 57 -5.02 8.15 -1.55
CA PHE A 57 -4.52 7.78 -0.23
C PHE A 57 -3.06 7.35 -0.28
N PHE A 58 -2.68 6.49 -1.24
CA PHE A 58 -1.27 6.13 -1.47
C PHE A 58 -0.40 7.38 -1.68
N LYS A 59 -0.84 8.32 -2.52
CA LYS A 59 -0.13 9.58 -2.76
C LYS A 59 0.07 10.39 -1.47
N ARG A 60 -0.91 10.42 -0.56
CA ARG A 60 -0.76 11.09 0.75
C ARG A 60 0.27 10.37 1.61
N LEU A 61 0.21 9.04 1.72
CA LEU A 61 1.17 8.28 2.53
C LEU A 61 2.61 8.38 2.01
N LEU A 62 2.78 8.42 0.69
CA LEU A 62 4.10 8.48 0.06
C LEU A 62 4.73 9.88 0.09
N LYS A 63 3.90 10.95 0.10
CA LYS A 63 4.39 12.35 0.09
C LYS A 63 4.33 13.06 1.43
N ASN A 64 3.44 12.68 2.34
CA ASN A 64 3.31 13.39 3.62
C ASN A 64 4.33 12.89 4.65
N THR A 65 5.11 13.83 5.17
CA THR A 65 5.93 13.65 6.38
C THR A 65 5.14 13.90 7.67
N ASP A 66 3.98 14.54 7.58
CA ASP A 66 3.18 14.95 8.74
C ASP A 66 2.02 13.96 8.99
N VAL A 67 2.38 12.72 9.31
CA VAL A 67 1.45 11.65 9.68
C VAL A 67 1.36 11.63 11.21
N SER A 68 0.17 11.93 11.74
CA SER A 68 -0.05 12.18 13.17
C SER A 68 0.37 11.01 14.06
N THR A 69 1.27 11.31 15.02
CA THR A 69 1.48 10.67 16.33
C THR A 69 1.27 9.15 16.38
N GLY A 70 2.21 8.36 15.86
CA GLY A 70 2.20 6.91 16.11
C GLY A 70 3.35 6.12 15.51
N CYS A 71 3.88 6.56 14.36
CA CYS A 71 5.02 5.92 13.68
C CYS A 71 5.90 6.99 13.01
N PRO A 72 7.19 6.74 12.78
CA PRO A 72 8.03 7.57 11.91
C PRO A 72 7.46 7.64 10.47
N PRO A 73 7.60 8.78 9.75
CA PRO A 73 7.10 8.94 8.38
C PRO A 73 7.54 7.82 7.42
N ILE A 74 8.78 7.36 7.56
CA ILE A 74 9.36 6.27 6.75
C ILE A 74 8.56 4.96 6.84
N VAL A 75 7.87 4.70 7.94
CA VAL A 75 7.04 3.50 8.11
C VAL A 75 5.80 3.57 7.21
N TYR A 76 5.15 4.73 7.14
CA TYR A 76 3.97 4.94 6.29
C TYR A 76 4.33 4.82 4.82
N LYS A 77 5.42 5.50 4.43
CA LYS A 77 6.09 5.43 3.14
C LYS A 77 6.36 3.98 2.71
N SER A 78 7.08 3.22 3.54
CA SER A 78 7.43 1.81 3.28
C SER A 78 6.21 0.90 3.13
N VAL A 79 5.22 1.00 4.02
CA VAL A 79 4.01 0.18 3.95
C VAL A 79 3.21 0.49 2.68
N ALA A 80 3.04 1.78 2.35
CA ALA A 80 2.32 2.21 1.16
C ALA A 80 3.01 1.69 -0.11
N MET A 81 4.33 1.85 -0.21
CA MET A 81 5.10 1.40 -1.38
C MET A 81 5.03 -0.12 -1.55
N ASN A 82 5.19 -0.88 -0.47
CA ASN A 82 5.13 -2.34 -0.52
C ASN A 82 3.74 -2.83 -0.98
N VAL A 83 2.66 -2.32 -0.36
CA VAL A 83 1.29 -2.70 -0.75
C VAL A 83 1.03 -2.33 -2.21
N LEU A 84 1.42 -1.12 -2.65
CA LEU A 84 1.21 -0.69 -4.02
C LEU A 84 1.98 -1.57 -5.02
N SER A 85 3.24 -1.90 -4.72
CA SER A 85 4.07 -2.79 -5.56
C SER A 85 3.43 -4.16 -5.75
N VAL A 86 2.96 -4.79 -4.67
CA VAL A 86 2.32 -6.11 -4.76
C VAL A 86 0.98 -6.05 -5.50
N LEU A 87 0.20 -4.98 -5.33
CA LEU A 87 -1.04 -4.78 -6.09
C LEU A 87 -0.76 -4.59 -7.58
N CYS A 88 0.24 -3.80 -7.94
CA CYS A 88 0.68 -3.56 -9.32
C CYS A 88 1.28 -4.81 -9.99
N SER A 89 1.55 -5.89 -9.26
CA SER A 89 1.86 -7.18 -9.88
C SER A 89 0.70 -7.73 -10.72
N ALA A 90 -0.53 -7.26 -10.48
CA ALA A 90 -1.69 -7.51 -11.34
C ALA A 90 -1.72 -6.50 -12.48
N GLN A 91 -1.76 -6.99 -13.72
CA GLN A 91 -1.74 -6.15 -14.92
C GLN A 91 -2.90 -5.13 -14.92
N GLU A 92 -4.07 -5.51 -14.45
CA GLU A 92 -5.26 -4.64 -14.37
C GLU A 92 -5.04 -3.45 -13.41
N VAL A 93 -4.25 -3.64 -12.35
CA VAL A 93 -3.88 -2.55 -11.43
C VAL A 93 -2.80 -1.68 -12.06
N ALA A 94 -1.74 -2.27 -12.60
CA ALA A 94 -0.64 -1.51 -13.22
C ALA A 94 -1.09 -0.65 -14.41
N THR A 95 -2.12 -1.10 -15.13
CA THR A 95 -2.72 -0.37 -16.26
C THR A 95 -3.94 0.46 -15.85
N HIS A 96 -4.29 0.51 -14.57
CA HIS A 96 -5.38 1.33 -14.08
C HIS A 96 -5.10 2.81 -14.34
N LYS A 97 -6.13 3.55 -14.75
CA LYS A 97 -6.02 4.98 -15.11
C LYS A 97 -5.33 5.80 -14.03
N ASP A 98 -5.66 5.57 -12.76
CA ASP A 98 -5.06 6.30 -11.64
C ASP A 98 -3.55 6.06 -11.50
N ILE A 99 -3.06 4.87 -11.83
CA ILE A 99 -1.61 4.60 -11.87
C ILE A 99 -1.00 5.36 -13.05
N LEU A 100 -1.53 5.15 -14.26
CA LEU A 100 -0.97 5.72 -15.48
C LEU A 100 -0.92 7.25 -15.45
N GLN A 101 -1.96 7.90 -14.91
CA GLN A 101 -2.03 9.36 -14.79
C GLN A 101 -1.14 9.94 -13.69
N ASN A 102 -0.58 9.10 -12.83
CA ASN A 102 0.30 9.51 -11.73
C ASN A 102 1.68 8.85 -11.84
N ILE A 103 2.10 8.39 -13.02
CA ILE A 103 3.45 7.84 -13.23
C ILE A 103 4.50 8.87 -12.84
N ASP A 104 4.36 10.12 -13.28
CA ASP A 104 5.32 11.20 -12.94
C ASP A 104 5.41 11.38 -11.42
N VAL A 105 4.28 11.33 -10.73
CA VAL A 105 4.22 11.42 -9.26
C VAL A 105 4.94 10.26 -8.59
N LEU A 106 4.82 9.04 -9.13
CA LEU A 106 5.52 7.86 -8.62
C LEU A 106 7.02 7.94 -8.90
N LEU A 107 7.42 8.47 -10.05
CA LEU A 107 8.83 8.70 -10.39
C LEU A 107 9.46 9.75 -9.47
N ASP A 108 8.77 10.86 -9.21
CA ASP A 108 9.20 11.86 -8.23
C ASP A 108 9.43 11.21 -6.86
N ILE A 109 8.48 10.37 -6.42
CA ILE A 109 8.58 9.67 -5.14
C ILE A 109 9.79 8.75 -5.11
N VAL A 110 10.11 8.01 -6.17
CA VAL A 110 11.30 7.14 -6.19
C VAL A 110 12.59 7.98 -6.14
N HIS A 111 12.64 9.08 -6.89
CA HIS A 111 13.80 9.96 -6.90
C HIS A 111 14.06 10.61 -5.54
N ASP A 112 13.00 11.10 -4.88
CA ASP A 112 13.09 11.70 -3.55
C ASP A 112 13.63 10.73 -2.48
N TYR A 113 13.47 9.41 -2.66
CA TYR A 113 13.99 8.42 -1.71
C TYR A 113 15.49 8.17 -1.90
N GLU A 114 15.98 8.18 -3.14
CA GLU A 114 17.42 8.00 -3.44
C GLU A 114 18.29 9.12 -2.85
N ASP A 115 17.71 10.31 -2.64
CA ASP A 115 18.38 11.46 -2.05
C ASP A 115 18.28 11.50 -0.49
N GLU A 116 17.42 10.69 0.14
CA GLU A 116 17.26 10.59 1.61
C GLU A 116 18.26 9.57 2.25
N ASP A 117 19.11 8.90 1.46
CA ASP A 117 19.88 7.69 1.80
C ASP A 117 21.30 7.91 2.42
N GLU A 118 21.49 8.78 3.42
CA GLU A 118 22.74 8.77 4.23
C GLU A 118 22.56 8.48 5.73
N GLU A 119 21.36 8.61 6.31
CA GLU A 119 21.14 8.40 7.75
C GLU A 119 20.12 7.31 8.13
N ASP A 120 19.38 6.72 7.16
CA ASP A 120 18.22 5.84 7.41
C ASP A 120 18.37 4.37 6.92
N GLU A 121 19.55 3.95 6.46
CA GLU A 121 19.80 2.57 5.96
C GLU A 121 19.47 1.48 7.01
N ASP A 122 19.72 1.75 8.30
CA ASP A 122 19.43 0.82 9.40
C ASP A 122 17.92 0.56 9.58
N ASN A 123 17.07 1.50 9.17
CA ASN A 123 15.61 1.39 9.30
C ASN A 123 15.00 0.57 8.15
N LEU A 124 15.59 0.66 6.95
CA LEU A 124 15.16 -0.10 5.77
C LEU A 124 15.46 -1.61 5.92
N MET A 125 16.58 -1.95 6.57
CA MET A 125 16.96 -3.33 6.88
C MET A 125 15.98 -4.01 7.86
N LEU A 126 15.49 -3.29 8.87
CA LEU A 126 14.55 -3.81 9.89
C LEU A 126 13.16 -4.12 9.33
N VAL A 127 12.69 -3.34 8.36
CA VAL A 127 11.40 -3.62 7.69
C VAL A 127 11.55 -4.78 6.70
N ASN A 128 12.71 -4.97 6.08
CA ASN A 128 12.89 -6.06 5.12
C ASN A 128 12.86 -7.45 5.79
N GLU A 129 13.39 -7.59 7.02
CA GLU A 129 13.40 -8.88 7.74
C GLU A 129 12.04 -9.31 8.30
N ALA A 130 11.17 -8.36 8.69
CA ALA A 130 9.81 -8.68 9.11
C ALA A 130 8.86 -9.01 7.92
N TYR A 131 9.33 -8.81 6.68
CA TYR A 131 8.52 -8.87 5.46
C TYR A 131 9.08 -9.77 4.36
N LYS A 132 10.06 -10.63 4.64
CA LYS A 132 10.34 -11.78 3.75
C LYS A 132 9.08 -12.65 3.65
N CYS A 133 8.38 -12.48 2.53
CA CYS A 133 7.42 -13.45 2.00
C CYS A 133 8.19 -14.70 1.56
#